data_AF-A0A316ICJ7-F1
#
_entry.id   AF-A0A316ICJ7-F1
#
_cell.length_a   1.000
_cell.length_b   1.000
_cell.length_c   1.000
_cell.angle_alpha   90.00
_cell.angle_beta   90.00
_cell.angle_gamma   90.00
#
_symmetry.space_group_name_H-M   'P 1'
#
loop_
_entity.id
_entity.type
_entity.pdbx_description
1 polymer ?
#
loop_
_entity_poly.entity_id
_entity_poly.type
_entity_poly.pdbx_seq_one_letter_code
_entity_poly.pdbx_strand_id
1 'polypeptide(L)'
;MRRAVLLAVLFLLSLVITPVRAESFDGSELRVSGGVFRDEHGREVVLRGFNVSGTAKLAEYRGLPFASVADARKSASAMKQLTGANAVRFLLTWAWIEPQRGQIDRAYLDGVTQQLRAFTDQGLRVYLDFHQDLYSRHLFNKDSWYTGDGAPAWAASGYPKESCGLCFHWGQNMKNNNAVTAATYDFWHNRNGVQDSFVNAAGEALKHVKQALPANEFKLVVGVDPLNEPYAGKYDNGQTSQQWERDLLMPFYQRFRAEMDEAGWAAKPAFVEPLVFWNQNVDFFAEPGGLALVPTLGERFVFNAHFYDGKAQSGLLMPGKAGDGQYTQAFRTIRDRATALGTTSIVSEFGHPVSGNTSDKLSSVLKGIYQGLDSTAPGARWWSSPRGSVISGSQWHWDINYGRHRELMNDNPNKVMTDGDAMNDEHFSAVKLDASGNPVLTVERALVDRVYPQAVAGTTLAFAYEDRAYQTWQQIPLANVRSLVGSAPFAVIVWDSNGGSAPTELHLPESLRSPLVISSASSSVQGDKLLLRGGSGRQFALVTAASGGNTAAAEAELRQWYQGW
;
A
#
# COMPACT_ATOMS: atom_id res chain seq x y z
N MET A 1 78.14 -12.74 -14.88
CA MET A 1 77.10 -12.57 -13.84
C MET A 1 76.36 -11.26 -14.11
N ARG A 2 75.19 -11.32 -14.78
CA ARG A 2 74.34 -10.17 -15.09
C ARG A 2 72.95 -10.47 -14.53
N ARG A 3 72.49 -9.63 -13.60
CA ARG A 3 71.17 -9.72 -12.94
C ARG A 3 70.10 -9.26 -13.92
N ALA A 4 69.12 -10.11 -14.20
CA ALA A 4 67.91 -9.77 -14.94
C ALA A 4 66.84 -9.24 -13.98
N VAL A 5 66.29 -8.07 -14.29
CA VAL A 5 65.18 -7.43 -13.58
C VAL A 5 63.88 -7.97 -14.17
N LEU A 6 63.03 -8.55 -13.32
CA LEU A 6 61.67 -8.99 -13.69
C LEU A 6 60.71 -7.81 -13.44
N LEU A 7 60.12 -7.25 -14.50
CA LEU A 7 59.01 -6.30 -14.40
C LEU A 7 57.70 -7.09 -14.19
N ALA A 8 57.06 -6.89 -13.04
CA ALA A 8 55.69 -7.35 -12.80
C ALA A 8 54.71 -6.30 -13.35
N VAL A 9 53.90 -6.68 -14.34
CA VAL A 9 52.79 -5.86 -14.85
C VAL A 9 51.58 -6.12 -13.95
N LEU A 10 51.23 -5.15 -13.09
CA LEU A 10 49.95 -5.14 -12.39
C LEU A 10 48.85 -4.68 -13.36
N PHE A 11 47.95 -5.59 -13.73
CA PHE A 11 46.67 -5.24 -14.34
C PHE A 11 45.73 -4.76 -13.22
N LEU A 12 45.55 -3.44 -13.09
CA LEU A 12 44.40 -2.88 -12.36
C LEU A 12 43.15 -3.12 -13.21
N LEU A 13 42.32 -4.11 -12.83
CA LEU A 13 40.92 -4.14 -13.25
C LEU A 13 40.18 -3.03 -12.50
N SER A 14 40.06 -1.87 -13.15
CA SER A 14 39.09 -0.86 -12.77
C SER A 14 37.69 -1.44 -13.00
N LEU A 15 37.04 -1.91 -11.93
CA LEU A 15 35.60 -2.13 -11.93
C LEU A 15 34.94 -0.77 -12.17
N VAL A 16 34.59 -0.49 -13.42
CA VAL A 16 33.65 0.58 -13.76
C VAL A 16 32.31 0.11 -13.23
N ILE A 17 31.97 0.53 -12.00
CA ILE A 17 30.60 0.47 -11.50
C ILE A 17 29.84 1.48 -12.35
N THR A 18 29.24 1.03 -13.44
CA THR A 18 28.22 1.82 -14.13
C THR A 18 27.09 2.02 -13.13
N PRO A 19 26.73 3.27 -12.76
CA PRO A 19 25.51 3.47 -11.99
C PRO A 19 24.37 2.88 -12.82
N VAL A 20 23.66 1.89 -12.25
CA VAL A 20 22.39 1.44 -12.80
C VAL A 20 21.48 2.65 -12.76
N ARG A 21 21.38 3.36 -13.89
CA ARG A 21 20.42 4.43 -14.05
C ARG A 21 19.05 3.77 -13.96
N ALA A 22 18.27 4.06 -12.92
CA ALA A 22 16.92 3.52 -12.76
C ALA A 22 16.13 3.83 -14.05
N GLU A 23 15.92 2.83 -14.91
CA GLU A 23 15.31 3.00 -16.24
C GLU A 23 13.83 3.43 -16.20
N SER A 24 13.21 3.51 -15.01
CA SER A 24 11.76 3.72 -14.86
C SER A 24 11.35 4.98 -14.12
N PHE A 25 12.28 5.79 -13.61
CA PHE A 25 11.96 6.94 -12.77
C PHE A 25 11.74 8.20 -13.62
N ASP A 26 10.58 8.83 -13.46
CA ASP A 26 10.27 10.12 -14.11
C ASP A 26 10.91 11.32 -13.38
N GLY A 27 11.57 11.13 -12.23
CA GLY A 27 12.24 12.23 -11.52
C GLY A 27 11.32 13.04 -10.60
N SER A 28 10.02 12.79 -10.63
CA SER A 28 9.02 13.75 -10.18
C SER A 28 8.63 13.59 -8.71
N GLU A 29 8.55 14.72 -8.01
CA GLU A 29 7.87 14.79 -6.71
C GLU A 29 6.36 14.76 -6.91
N LEU A 30 5.65 14.12 -5.97
CA LEU A 30 4.20 14.09 -5.95
C LEU A 30 3.64 15.13 -4.97
N ARG A 31 2.51 15.73 -5.36
CA ARG A 31 1.67 16.55 -4.48
C ARG A 31 0.21 16.13 -4.60
N VAL A 32 -0.59 16.40 -3.58
CA VAL A 32 -2.05 16.27 -3.70
C VAL A 32 -2.56 17.55 -4.34
N SER A 33 -3.31 17.44 -5.44
CA SER A 33 -4.04 18.59 -5.97
C SER A 33 -5.23 18.21 -6.84
N GLY A 34 -6.36 18.90 -6.61
CA GLY A 34 -7.61 18.62 -7.31
C GLY A 34 -8.15 17.21 -7.05
N GLY A 35 -7.98 16.70 -5.82
CA GLY A 35 -8.50 15.38 -5.40
C GLY A 35 -7.68 14.18 -5.88
N VAL A 36 -6.49 14.38 -6.44
CA VAL A 36 -5.60 13.31 -6.93
C VAL A 36 -4.13 13.57 -6.56
N PHE A 37 -3.29 12.54 -6.61
CA PHE A 37 -1.84 12.74 -6.65
C PHE A 37 -1.44 13.27 -8.03
N ARG A 38 -0.62 14.31 -8.05
CA ARG A 38 -0.07 14.89 -9.28
C ARG A 38 1.43 14.93 -9.25
N ASP A 39 2.03 14.60 -10.38
CA ASP A 39 3.46 14.79 -10.61
C ASP A 39 3.79 16.21 -11.09
N GLU A 40 5.09 16.47 -11.29
CA GLU A 40 5.63 17.74 -11.80
C GLU A 40 5.17 18.06 -13.25
N HIS A 41 4.64 17.08 -13.97
CA HIS A 41 4.07 17.25 -15.31
C HIS A 41 2.55 17.47 -15.29
N GLY A 42 1.94 17.51 -14.11
CA GLY A 42 0.50 17.67 -13.92
C GLY A 42 -0.33 16.43 -14.21
N ARG A 43 0.31 15.26 -14.39
CA ARG A 43 -0.38 13.98 -14.61
C ARG A 43 -0.99 13.47 -13.32
N GLU A 44 -2.15 12.85 -13.39
CA GLU A 44 -2.76 12.10 -12.28
C GLU A 44 -1.98 10.80 -12.05
N VAL A 45 -1.46 10.57 -10.85
CA VAL A 45 -0.63 9.40 -10.51
C VAL A 45 -1.41 8.43 -9.64
N VAL A 46 -1.32 7.14 -9.97
CA VAL A 46 -1.87 6.06 -9.14
C VAL A 46 -0.71 5.25 -8.56
N LEU A 47 -0.73 5.06 -7.25
CA LEU A 47 0.22 4.25 -6.52
C LEU A 47 -0.32 2.83 -6.40
N ARG A 48 0.45 1.84 -6.84
CA ARG A 48 0.18 0.41 -6.68
C ARG A 48 1.39 -0.26 -6.07
N GLY A 49 1.16 -1.04 -5.01
CA GLY A 49 2.25 -1.75 -4.36
C GLY A 49 1.82 -2.56 -3.17
N PHE A 50 2.73 -2.67 -2.20
CA PHE A 50 2.59 -3.52 -1.02
C PHE A 50 3.07 -2.80 0.23
N ASN A 51 2.66 -3.34 1.38
CA ASN A 51 3.26 -3.00 2.67
C ASN A 51 4.58 -3.78 2.84
N VAL A 52 5.63 -3.10 3.30
CA VAL A 52 6.91 -3.73 3.64
C VAL A 52 7.34 -3.34 5.06
N SER A 53 7.59 -4.29 5.93
CA SER A 53 7.06 -5.67 5.85
C SER A 53 6.64 -6.06 7.26
N GLY A 54 5.88 -7.15 7.38
CA GLY A 54 5.51 -7.70 8.69
C GLY A 54 6.71 -8.04 9.56
N THR A 55 7.90 -8.26 8.97
CA THR A 55 9.17 -8.35 9.71
C THR A 55 9.41 -7.13 10.62
N ALA A 56 8.96 -5.93 10.23
CA ALA A 56 9.11 -4.69 11.02
C ALA A 56 8.30 -4.71 12.34
N LYS A 57 7.31 -5.61 12.46
CA LYS A 57 6.54 -5.84 13.70
C LYS A 57 7.30 -6.72 14.70
N LEU A 58 8.35 -7.42 14.25
CA LEU A 58 9.03 -8.48 15.00
C LEU A 58 10.31 -7.97 15.69
N ALA A 59 10.73 -8.66 16.76
CA ALA A 59 11.99 -8.37 17.44
C ALA A 59 13.21 -9.04 16.79
N GLU A 60 13.03 -10.10 16.01
CA GLU A 60 14.10 -10.87 15.35
C GLU A 60 15.14 -9.98 14.64
N TYR A 61 14.70 -8.89 14.01
CA TYR A 61 15.56 -7.90 13.35
C TYR A 61 15.43 -6.50 13.94
N ARG A 62 15.05 -6.40 15.22
CA ARG A 62 14.89 -5.12 15.93
C ARG A 62 13.99 -4.13 15.17
N GLY A 63 12.88 -4.62 14.63
CA GLY A 63 11.91 -3.83 13.86
C GLY A 63 12.39 -3.32 12.50
N LEU A 64 13.52 -3.81 11.98
CA LEU A 64 13.90 -3.55 10.59
C LEU A 64 13.00 -4.38 9.65
N PRO A 65 12.48 -3.79 8.54
CA PRO A 65 11.63 -4.52 7.59
C PRO A 65 12.32 -5.69 6.87
N PHE A 66 13.65 -5.76 6.89
CA PHE A 66 14.43 -6.83 6.30
C PHE A 66 15.63 -7.21 7.19
N ALA A 67 16.10 -8.45 7.06
CA ALA A 67 17.30 -8.93 7.76
C ALA A 67 18.57 -8.16 7.38
N SER A 68 18.62 -7.60 6.16
CA SER A 68 19.76 -6.85 5.64
C SER A 68 19.34 -5.88 4.53
N VAL A 69 20.21 -4.91 4.23
CA VAL A 69 20.05 -4.02 3.05
C VAL A 69 20.08 -4.81 1.73
N ALA A 70 20.83 -5.91 1.67
CA ALA A 70 20.86 -6.78 0.50
C ALA A 70 19.50 -7.47 0.28
N ASP A 71 18.85 -7.90 1.36
CA ASP A 71 17.50 -8.48 1.29
C ASP A 71 16.44 -7.43 0.97
N ALA A 72 16.56 -6.20 1.49
CA ALA A 72 15.72 -5.08 1.08
C ALA A 72 15.85 -4.81 -0.44
N ARG A 73 17.06 -4.80 -0.99
CA ARG A 73 17.29 -4.61 -2.44
C ARG A 73 16.73 -5.77 -3.27
N LYS A 74 16.93 -7.01 -2.81
CA LYS A 74 16.36 -8.20 -3.45
C LYS A 74 14.83 -8.11 -3.48
N SER A 75 14.24 -7.72 -2.36
CA SER A 75 12.80 -7.53 -2.19
C SER A 75 12.25 -6.45 -3.12
N ALA A 76 12.87 -5.26 -3.16
CA ALA A 76 12.48 -4.16 -4.03
C ALA A 76 12.55 -4.53 -5.52
N SER A 77 13.65 -5.16 -5.96
CA SER A 77 13.79 -5.64 -7.34
C SER A 77 12.74 -6.67 -7.70
N ALA A 78 12.50 -7.65 -6.82
CA ALA A 78 11.50 -8.69 -7.05
C ALA A 78 10.07 -8.12 -7.09
N MET A 79 9.74 -7.17 -6.22
CA MET A 79 8.42 -6.53 -6.21
C MET A 79 8.12 -5.90 -7.57
N LYS A 80 9.05 -5.11 -8.08
CA LYS A 80 8.91 -4.47 -9.39
C LYS A 80 8.83 -5.50 -10.53
N GLN A 81 9.72 -6.49 -10.55
CA GLN A 81 9.76 -7.50 -11.61
C GLN A 81 8.55 -8.44 -11.62
N LEU A 82 8.00 -8.77 -10.44
CA LEU A 82 6.92 -9.75 -10.31
C LEU A 82 5.52 -9.13 -10.40
N THR A 83 5.39 -7.82 -10.19
CA THR A 83 4.07 -7.16 -10.05
C THR A 83 3.95 -5.83 -10.79
N GLY A 84 5.06 -5.20 -11.16
CA GLY A 84 5.07 -3.83 -11.68
C GLY A 84 4.63 -2.75 -10.69
N ALA A 85 4.71 -3.04 -9.39
CA ALA A 85 4.48 -2.04 -8.36
C ALA A 85 5.34 -0.79 -8.60
N ASN A 86 4.77 0.38 -8.32
CA ASN A 86 5.44 1.67 -8.39
C ASN A 86 5.55 2.37 -7.02
N ALA A 87 5.00 1.76 -5.97
CA ALA A 87 4.97 2.32 -4.62
C ALA A 87 5.14 1.25 -3.53
N VAL A 88 5.43 1.70 -2.32
CA VAL A 88 5.50 0.86 -1.11
C VAL A 88 5.08 1.65 0.13
N ARG A 89 4.28 1.04 1.01
CA ARG A 89 4.05 1.51 2.39
C ARG A 89 5.15 0.91 3.27
N PHE A 90 6.01 1.76 3.83
CA PHE A 90 7.24 1.33 4.48
C PHE A 90 7.13 1.56 5.99
N LEU A 91 7.09 0.46 6.74
CA LEU A 91 6.79 0.46 8.16
C LEU A 91 7.99 0.96 8.99
N LEU A 92 7.66 1.78 9.99
CA LEU A 92 8.51 2.27 11.07
C LEU A 92 7.80 1.98 12.39
N THR A 93 8.52 1.54 13.40
CA THR A 93 7.90 1.10 14.66
C THR A 93 8.50 1.89 15.83
N TRP A 94 7.66 2.60 16.59
CA TRP A 94 8.09 3.53 17.65
C TRP A 94 9.02 2.88 18.68
N ALA A 95 8.76 1.63 19.05
CA ALA A 95 9.55 0.86 20.01
C ALA A 95 11.04 0.81 19.69
N TRP A 96 11.39 0.87 18.40
CA TRP A 96 12.76 0.81 17.91
C TRP A 96 13.34 2.19 17.59
N ILE A 97 12.48 3.20 17.38
CA ILE A 97 12.91 4.61 17.25
C ILE A 97 13.33 5.17 18.61
N GLU A 98 12.54 4.91 19.66
CA GLU A 98 12.74 5.45 21.01
C GLU A 98 12.62 4.31 22.07
N PRO A 99 13.57 3.36 22.09
CA PRO A 99 13.51 2.20 22.99
C PRO A 99 13.58 2.59 24.47
N GLN A 100 14.16 3.76 24.78
CA GLN A 100 14.13 4.38 26.09
C GLN A 100 13.63 5.81 25.96
N ARG A 101 12.79 6.25 26.89
CA ARG A 101 12.18 7.58 26.85
C ARG A 101 13.23 8.69 26.69
N GLY A 102 13.05 9.53 25.69
CA GLY A 102 13.94 10.63 25.31
C GLY A 102 15.22 10.22 24.60
N GLN A 103 15.44 8.93 24.32
CA GLN A 103 16.66 8.43 23.67
C GLN A 103 16.34 7.81 22.32
N ILE A 104 16.63 8.57 21.25
CA ILE A 104 16.46 8.13 19.87
C ILE A 104 17.57 7.15 19.47
N ASP A 105 17.21 5.95 19.00
CA ASP A 105 18.16 4.97 18.48
C ASP A 105 18.56 5.35 17.03
N ARG A 106 19.67 6.08 16.92
CA ARG A 106 20.21 6.50 15.62
C ARG A 106 20.68 5.32 14.77
N ALA A 107 21.11 4.20 15.37
CA ALA A 107 21.54 3.03 14.62
C ALA A 107 20.34 2.32 13.95
N TYR A 108 19.18 2.28 14.62
CA TYR A 108 17.93 1.86 14.00
C TYR A 108 17.55 2.78 12.84
N LEU A 109 17.57 4.11 13.06
CA LEU A 109 17.24 5.08 12.01
C LEU A 109 18.17 4.99 10.78
N ASP A 110 19.47 4.80 10.99
CA ASP A 110 20.43 4.56 9.92
C ASP A 110 20.09 3.28 9.14
N GLY A 111 19.82 2.18 9.85
CA GLY A 111 19.52 0.88 9.26
C GLY A 111 18.22 0.89 8.45
N VAL A 112 17.15 1.43 9.01
CA VAL A 112 15.84 1.48 8.35
C VAL A 112 15.86 2.43 7.14
N THR A 113 16.58 3.54 7.23
CA THR A 113 16.74 4.47 6.10
C THR A 113 17.56 3.86 4.97
N GLN A 114 18.59 3.06 5.27
CA GLN A 114 19.33 2.31 4.24
C GLN A 114 18.47 1.25 3.54
N GLN A 115 17.55 0.60 4.27
CA GLN A 115 16.61 -0.35 3.67
C GLN A 115 15.55 0.36 2.82
N LEU A 116 15.02 1.50 3.29
CA LEU A 116 14.15 2.37 2.49
C LEU A 116 14.84 2.79 1.19
N ARG A 117 16.12 3.18 1.27
CA ARG A 117 16.91 3.57 0.10
C ARG A 117 16.99 2.48 -0.97
N ALA A 118 16.99 1.20 -0.56
CA ALA A 118 16.98 0.09 -1.50
C ALA A 118 15.72 0.07 -2.39
N PHE A 119 14.60 0.66 -1.94
CA PHE A 119 13.38 0.83 -2.73
C PHE A 119 13.44 2.06 -3.63
N THR A 120 13.90 3.20 -3.11
CA THR A 120 14.04 4.43 -3.92
C THR A 120 15.09 4.26 -5.03
N ASP A 121 16.15 3.49 -4.78
CA ASP A 121 17.16 3.10 -5.80
C ASP A 121 16.54 2.34 -6.98
N GLN A 122 15.42 1.62 -6.77
CA GLN A 122 14.68 0.93 -7.83
C GLN A 122 13.62 1.81 -8.51
N GLY A 123 13.50 3.08 -8.08
CA GLY A 123 12.48 4.02 -8.54
C GLY A 123 11.10 3.80 -7.94
N LEU A 124 10.99 3.04 -6.85
CA LEU A 124 9.73 2.87 -6.11
C LEU A 124 9.47 4.11 -5.25
N ARG A 125 8.23 4.59 -5.29
CA ARG A 125 7.74 5.64 -4.40
C ARG A 125 7.50 5.06 -3.01
N VAL A 126 7.90 5.77 -1.96
CA VAL A 126 7.78 5.30 -0.58
C VAL A 126 6.87 6.23 0.19
N TYR A 127 5.96 5.71 0.99
CA TYR A 127 5.33 6.48 2.06
C TYR A 127 5.56 5.74 3.37
N LEU A 128 5.96 6.50 4.38
CA LEU A 128 6.33 5.97 5.69
C LEU A 128 5.06 5.69 6.49
N ASP A 129 5.11 4.69 7.35
CA ASP A 129 4.01 4.34 8.24
C ASP A 129 4.51 4.11 9.66
N PHE A 130 4.00 4.89 10.60
CA PHE A 130 4.23 4.67 12.03
C PHE A 130 3.29 3.57 12.53
N HIS A 131 3.77 2.35 12.38
CA HIS A 131 2.98 1.15 12.51
C HIS A 131 2.80 0.72 13.97
N GLN A 132 1.63 0.13 14.25
CA GLN A 132 1.30 -0.54 15.50
C GLN A 132 0.13 -1.51 15.28
N ASP A 133 0.17 -2.64 15.97
CA ASP A 133 -0.97 -3.50 16.26
C ASP A 133 -1.10 -3.72 17.76
N LEU A 134 -2.31 -3.56 18.30
CA LEU A 134 -2.61 -3.78 19.72
C LEU A 134 -1.67 -3.00 20.66
N TYR A 135 -1.25 -1.80 20.23
CA TYR A 135 -0.42 -0.83 20.94
C TYR A 135 1.02 -1.26 21.24
N SER A 136 1.26 -2.45 21.79
CA SER A 136 2.61 -2.93 22.12
C SER A 136 2.63 -4.41 22.50
N ARG A 137 3.70 -5.13 22.12
CA ARG A 137 3.98 -6.49 22.65
C ARG A 137 4.12 -6.54 24.17
N HIS A 138 4.57 -5.46 24.79
CA HIS A 138 4.87 -5.45 26.23
C HIS A 138 3.62 -5.43 27.11
N LEU A 139 2.43 -5.32 26.50
CA LEU A 139 1.17 -5.52 27.18
C LEU A 139 0.77 -7.00 27.32
N PHE A 140 1.41 -7.92 26.60
CA PHE A 140 1.04 -9.33 26.59
C PHE A 140 1.91 -10.16 27.54
N ASN A 141 1.29 -11.14 28.21
CA ASN A 141 2.00 -12.14 28.98
C ASN A 141 2.87 -12.99 28.06
N LYS A 142 3.96 -13.51 28.63
CA LYS A 142 4.92 -14.40 27.97
C LYS A 142 4.27 -15.59 27.25
N ASP A 143 3.21 -16.16 27.83
CA ASP A 143 2.55 -17.36 27.30
C ASP A 143 1.27 -17.05 26.49
N SER A 144 0.99 -15.77 26.23
CA SER A 144 -0.21 -15.37 25.49
C SER A 144 -0.22 -15.87 24.06
N TRP A 145 -1.41 -16.16 23.55
CA TRP A 145 -1.61 -16.60 22.16
C TRP A 145 -1.39 -15.47 21.15
N TYR A 146 -1.61 -14.23 21.57
CA TYR A 146 -1.43 -13.03 20.76
C TYR A 146 -0.26 -12.17 21.25
N THR A 147 0.18 -11.28 20.38
CA THR A 147 1.15 -10.20 20.64
C THR A 147 0.73 -8.92 19.92
N GLY A 148 1.49 -7.84 20.13
CA GLY A 148 1.32 -6.55 19.46
C GLY A 148 2.67 -5.98 18.99
N ASP A 149 2.64 -4.81 18.38
CA ASP A 149 3.81 -4.00 18.02
C ASP A 149 3.46 -2.50 18.15
N GLY A 150 4.40 -1.62 17.84
CA GLY A 150 4.21 -0.17 18.00
C GLY A 150 5.00 0.40 19.17
N ALA A 151 4.38 0.60 20.32
CA ALA A 151 4.94 1.39 21.42
C ALA A 151 6.05 0.66 22.21
N PRO A 152 7.10 1.38 22.66
CA PRO A 152 8.17 0.82 23.49
C PRO A 152 7.66 0.40 24.88
N ALA A 153 8.42 -0.49 25.54
CA ALA A 153 8.08 -1.01 26.87
C ALA A 153 7.77 0.07 27.91
N TRP A 154 8.52 1.18 27.91
CA TRP A 154 8.30 2.28 28.86
C TRP A 154 6.96 2.98 28.65
N ALA A 155 6.44 3.03 27.42
CA ALA A 155 5.15 3.60 27.06
C ALA A 155 3.98 2.61 27.23
N ALA A 156 4.29 1.34 27.52
CA ALA A 156 3.35 0.24 27.69
C ALA A 156 3.43 -0.39 29.10
N SER A 157 3.91 0.36 30.09
CA SER A 157 4.09 -0.11 31.47
C SER A 157 3.02 0.43 32.42
N GLY A 158 2.77 -0.30 33.52
CA GLY A 158 1.82 0.13 34.57
C GLY A 158 0.36 -0.21 34.32
N TYR A 159 0.05 -1.01 33.29
CA TYR A 159 -1.30 -1.49 32.99
C TYR A 159 -1.61 -2.84 33.68
N PRO A 160 -2.89 -3.20 33.83
CA PRO A 160 -3.27 -4.52 34.33
C PRO A 160 -2.66 -5.65 33.48
N LYS A 161 -2.55 -6.85 34.05
CA LYS A 161 -2.34 -8.05 33.22
C LYS A 161 -3.43 -8.10 32.18
N GLU A 162 -3.04 -8.31 30.94
CA GLU A 162 -3.95 -8.39 29.82
C GLU A 162 -4.92 -9.55 30.01
N SER A 163 -6.17 -9.27 29.65
CA SER A 163 -7.23 -10.25 29.61
C SER A 163 -8.22 -9.76 28.57
N CYS A 164 -8.49 -10.63 27.60
CA CYS A 164 -9.50 -10.41 26.57
C CYS A 164 -10.78 -11.21 26.87
N GLY A 165 -10.82 -11.95 27.99
CA GLY A 165 -11.87 -12.94 28.25
C GLY A 165 -11.82 -14.08 27.24
N LEU A 166 -12.83 -14.20 26.38
CA LEU A 166 -12.90 -15.18 25.29
C LEU A 166 -12.68 -14.48 23.94
N CYS A 167 -11.42 -14.32 23.54
CA CYS A 167 -11.07 -13.79 22.22
C CYS A 167 -10.50 -14.90 21.34
N PHE A 168 -11.26 -15.24 20.30
CA PHE A 168 -10.92 -16.25 19.30
C PHE A 168 -10.32 -15.62 18.03
N HIS A 169 -10.42 -14.29 17.91
CA HIS A 169 -9.92 -13.52 16.77
C HIS A 169 -9.14 -12.29 17.23
N TRP A 170 -8.12 -11.92 16.44
CA TRP A 170 -7.23 -10.79 16.70
C TRP A 170 -7.98 -9.47 16.94
N GLY A 171 -8.95 -9.12 16.09
CA GLY A 171 -9.73 -7.87 16.22
C GLY A 171 -10.56 -7.74 17.51
N GLN A 172 -10.85 -8.85 18.21
CA GLN A 172 -11.51 -8.79 19.52
C GLN A 172 -10.57 -8.23 20.61
N ASN A 173 -9.25 -8.38 20.45
CA ASN A 173 -8.28 -7.80 21.39
C ASN A 173 -8.31 -6.27 21.36
N MET A 174 -8.54 -5.64 20.20
CA MET A 174 -8.61 -4.18 20.10
C MET A 174 -9.70 -3.57 21.00
N LYS A 175 -10.86 -4.26 21.12
CA LYS A 175 -12.01 -3.75 21.88
C LYS A 175 -12.10 -4.26 23.32
N ASN A 176 -11.62 -5.49 23.57
CA ASN A 176 -11.89 -6.18 24.84
C ASN A 176 -10.65 -6.41 25.71
N ASN A 177 -9.43 -6.26 25.17
CA ASN A 177 -8.24 -6.47 25.97
C ASN A 177 -8.04 -5.27 26.91
N ASN A 178 -8.16 -5.52 28.22
CA ASN A 178 -8.14 -4.46 29.23
C ASN A 178 -6.82 -3.67 29.27
N ALA A 179 -5.68 -4.31 29.00
CA ALA A 179 -4.38 -3.64 29.00
C ALA A 179 -4.24 -2.77 27.75
N VAL A 180 -4.58 -3.32 26.59
CA VAL A 180 -4.56 -2.64 25.28
C VAL A 180 -5.47 -1.42 25.30
N THR A 181 -6.73 -1.59 25.67
CA THR A 181 -7.70 -0.48 25.71
C THR A 181 -7.33 0.62 26.71
N ALA A 182 -6.71 0.26 27.84
CA ALA A 182 -6.23 1.25 28.82
C ALA A 182 -5.03 2.04 28.29
N ALA A 183 -4.06 1.37 27.68
CA ALA A 183 -2.87 2.02 27.14
C ALA A 183 -3.20 2.94 25.96
N THR A 184 -4.06 2.50 25.05
CA THR A 184 -4.55 3.32 23.95
C THR A 184 -5.34 4.53 24.44
N TYR A 185 -6.21 4.37 25.45
CA TYR A 185 -6.92 5.49 26.06
C TYR A 185 -5.96 6.54 26.64
N ASP A 186 -4.94 6.09 27.38
CA ASP A 186 -3.93 6.97 27.98
C ASP A 186 -3.08 7.67 26.91
N PHE A 187 -2.82 7.03 25.76
CA PHE A 187 -2.19 7.68 24.61
C PHE A 187 -3.01 8.85 24.07
N TRP A 188 -4.30 8.65 23.81
CA TRP A 188 -5.15 9.74 23.28
C TRP A 188 -5.33 10.90 24.25
N HIS A 189 -5.26 10.63 25.55
CA HIS A 189 -5.31 11.65 26.61
C HIS A 189 -3.93 12.21 26.98
N ASN A 190 -2.88 11.82 26.24
CA ASN A 190 -1.50 12.19 26.48
C ASN A 190 -1.08 12.03 27.95
N ARG A 191 -1.55 10.97 28.62
CA ARG A 191 -1.22 10.73 30.03
C ARG A 191 0.28 10.56 30.16
N ASN A 192 0.84 11.25 31.16
CA ASN A 192 2.28 11.30 31.41
C ASN A 192 3.13 11.80 30.21
N GLY A 193 2.55 12.47 29.22
CA GLY A 193 3.26 12.98 28.03
C GLY A 193 3.64 11.90 27.01
N VAL A 194 2.89 10.80 26.95
CA VAL A 194 3.19 9.66 26.05
C VAL A 194 3.00 10.01 24.57
N GLN A 195 1.95 10.75 24.21
CA GLN A 195 1.71 11.21 22.83
C GLN A 195 2.72 12.28 22.43
N ASP A 196 3.15 13.13 23.37
CA ASP A 196 4.24 14.10 23.13
C ASP A 196 5.55 13.38 22.75
N SER A 197 5.85 12.28 23.46
CA SER A 197 7.06 11.50 23.20
C SER A 197 6.99 10.80 21.84
N PHE A 198 5.84 10.20 21.50
CA PHE A 198 5.61 9.61 20.17
C PHE A 198 5.79 10.64 19.04
N VAL A 199 5.14 11.80 19.13
CA VAL A 199 5.24 12.85 18.09
C VAL A 199 6.67 13.36 17.97
N ASN A 200 7.39 13.54 19.09
CA ASN A 200 8.81 13.93 19.08
C ASN A 200 9.68 12.87 18.38
N ALA A 201 9.54 11.59 18.76
CA ALA A 201 10.28 10.49 18.16
C ALA A 201 10.01 10.36 16.66
N ALA A 202 8.75 10.54 16.25
CA ALA A 202 8.39 10.59 14.84
C ALA A 202 9.08 11.75 14.12
N GLY A 203 9.07 12.96 14.70
CA GLY A 203 9.79 14.12 14.17
C GLY A 203 11.29 13.87 13.98
N GLU A 204 11.94 13.23 14.95
CA GLU A 204 13.35 12.88 14.88
C GLU A 204 13.65 11.83 13.80
N ALA A 205 12.76 10.86 13.60
CA ALA A 205 12.86 9.91 12.49
C ALA A 205 12.70 10.61 11.13
N LEU A 206 11.73 11.51 10.99
CA LEU A 206 11.49 12.26 9.75
C LEU A 206 12.64 13.22 9.41
N LYS A 207 13.22 13.89 10.41
CA LYS A 207 14.44 14.71 10.24
C LYS A 207 15.60 13.84 9.74
N HIS A 208 15.79 12.67 10.35
CA HIS A 208 16.84 11.76 9.98
C HIS A 208 16.70 11.27 8.52
N VAL A 209 15.51 10.78 8.13
CA VAL A 209 15.25 10.33 6.76
C VAL A 209 15.53 11.44 5.74
N LYS A 210 15.05 12.66 6.00
CA LYS A 210 15.29 13.81 5.12
C LYS A 210 16.78 14.16 4.99
N GLN A 211 17.54 14.10 6.08
CA GLN A 211 18.96 14.42 6.10
C GLN A 211 19.82 13.34 5.42
N ALA A 212 19.43 12.07 5.57
CA ALA A 212 20.18 10.93 5.05
C ALA A 212 19.94 10.66 3.56
N LEU A 213 18.74 10.96 3.04
CA LEU A 213 18.41 10.73 1.63
C LEU A 213 18.89 11.86 0.72
N PRO A 214 19.54 11.54 -0.42
CA PRO A 214 19.76 12.49 -1.50
C PRO A 214 18.45 13.12 -1.98
N ALA A 215 18.50 14.37 -2.42
CA ALA A 215 17.29 15.12 -2.82
C ALA A 215 16.45 14.41 -3.88
N ASN A 216 17.07 13.74 -4.86
CA ASN A 216 16.38 12.97 -5.90
C ASN A 216 15.69 11.72 -5.36
N GLU A 217 16.23 11.08 -4.32
CA GLU A 217 15.60 9.95 -3.65
C GLU A 217 14.50 10.42 -2.69
N PHE A 218 14.69 11.56 -2.01
CA PHE A 218 13.66 12.16 -1.16
C PHE A 218 12.42 12.62 -1.94
N LYS A 219 12.53 12.93 -3.23
CA LYS A 219 11.37 13.15 -4.11
C LYS A 219 10.48 11.92 -4.25
N LEU A 220 11.04 10.72 -4.17
CA LEU A 220 10.28 9.46 -4.19
C LEU A 220 9.57 9.17 -2.88
N VAL A 221 9.93 9.85 -1.79
CA VAL A 221 9.19 9.78 -0.54
C VAL A 221 7.94 10.65 -0.64
N VAL A 222 6.77 10.02 -0.74
CA VAL A 222 5.50 10.68 -1.04
C VAL A 222 4.88 11.34 0.20
N GLY A 223 5.12 10.77 1.38
CA GLY A 223 4.66 11.36 2.65
C GLY A 223 4.66 10.33 3.77
N VAL A 224 3.80 10.57 4.78
CA VAL A 224 3.85 9.86 6.05
C VAL A 224 2.44 9.56 6.53
N ASP A 225 2.19 8.32 6.89
CA ASP A 225 1.06 7.84 7.66
C ASP A 225 1.38 7.97 9.16
N PRO A 226 0.74 8.91 9.89
CA PRO A 226 1.12 9.24 11.26
C PRO A 226 0.90 8.14 12.28
N LEU A 227 -0.07 7.24 12.06
CA LEU A 227 -0.40 6.15 12.97
C LEU A 227 -1.32 5.13 12.30
N ASN A 228 -0.85 3.89 12.19
CA ASN A 228 -1.63 2.76 11.69
C ASN A 228 -2.87 2.46 12.54
N GLU A 229 -4.00 2.24 11.89
CA GLU A 229 -5.26 1.73 12.44
C GLU A 229 -5.67 2.36 13.79
N PRO A 230 -5.90 3.68 13.85
CA PRO A 230 -6.21 4.34 15.10
C PRO A 230 -7.57 3.89 15.64
N TYR A 231 -7.62 3.62 16.94
CA TYR A 231 -8.85 3.34 17.69
C TYR A 231 -8.77 3.97 19.07
N ALA A 232 -9.92 4.28 19.67
CA ALA A 232 -9.96 5.02 20.93
C ALA A 232 -9.46 4.24 22.15
N GLY A 233 -9.48 2.90 22.07
CA GLY A 233 -9.39 2.01 23.23
C GLY A 233 -10.65 2.08 24.08
N LYS A 234 -10.97 3.26 24.63
CA LYS A 234 -12.22 3.57 25.33
C LYS A 234 -12.70 4.96 24.94
N TYR A 235 -14.01 5.15 24.88
CA TYR A 235 -14.59 6.49 24.72
C TYR A 235 -14.80 7.15 26.07
N ASP A 236 -14.69 8.47 26.10
CA ASP A 236 -15.13 9.25 27.24
C ASP A 236 -16.65 9.11 27.44
N ASN A 237 -17.11 9.40 28.66
CA ASN A 237 -18.53 9.28 28.97
C ASN A 237 -19.39 10.17 28.06
N GLY A 238 -20.28 9.56 27.28
CA GLY A 238 -21.15 10.24 26.32
C GLY A 238 -20.49 10.61 24.98
N GLN A 239 -19.21 10.27 24.78
CA GLN A 239 -18.51 10.50 23.52
C GLN A 239 -18.85 9.40 22.50
N THR A 240 -19.19 9.80 21.28
CA THR A 240 -19.31 8.88 20.14
C THR A 240 -17.97 8.71 19.42
N SER A 241 -17.83 7.64 18.65
CA SER A 241 -16.68 7.39 17.76
C SER A 241 -16.34 8.58 16.85
N GLN A 242 -17.35 9.21 16.24
CA GLN A 242 -17.16 10.38 15.38
C GLN A 242 -16.75 11.64 16.15
N GLN A 243 -17.20 11.78 17.40
CA GLN A 243 -16.75 12.87 18.28
C GLN A 243 -15.30 12.63 18.71
N TRP A 244 -14.91 11.40 19.01
CA TRP A 244 -13.52 11.04 19.28
C TRP A 244 -12.61 11.34 18.07
N GLU A 245 -13.02 10.99 16.85
CA GLU A 245 -12.27 11.33 15.63
C GLU A 245 -12.04 12.85 15.51
N ARG A 246 -13.08 13.65 15.82
CA ARG A 246 -13.00 15.12 15.76
C ARG A 246 -12.17 15.72 16.89
N ASP A 247 -12.34 15.23 18.11
CA ASP A 247 -11.86 15.88 19.34
C ASP A 247 -10.47 15.40 19.78
N LEU A 248 -10.04 14.20 19.38
CA LEU A 248 -8.75 13.62 19.77
C LEU A 248 -7.90 13.20 18.57
N LEU A 249 -8.47 12.47 17.61
CA LEU A 249 -7.70 11.97 16.46
C LEU A 249 -7.24 13.10 15.52
N MET A 250 -8.14 14.00 15.11
CA MET A 250 -7.75 15.10 14.22
C MET A 250 -6.76 16.08 14.87
N PRO A 251 -6.91 16.49 16.15
CA PRO A 251 -5.88 17.28 16.83
C PRO A 251 -4.51 16.58 16.87
N PHE A 252 -4.47 15.27 17.07
CA PHE A 252 -3.23 14.50 16.95
C PHE A 252 -2.61 14.64 15.53
N TYR A 253 -3.40 14.50 14.47
CA TYR A 253 -2.92 14.70 13.11
C TYR A 253 -2.45 16.13 12.83
N GLN A 254 -3.08 17.15 13.40
CA GLN A 254 -2.61 18.54 13.30
C GLN A 254 -1.26 18.73 13.98
N ARG A 255 -1.07 18.13 15.16
CA ARG A 255 0.21 18.14 15.89
C ARG A 255 1.30 17.42 15.11
N PHE A 256 1.01 16.23 14.60
CA PHE A 256 1.95 15.48 13.77
C PHE A 256 2.29 16.26 12.49
N ARG A 257 1.31 16.92 11.87
CA ARG A 257 1.56 17.77 10.70
C ARG A 257 2.45 18.95 11.02
N ALA A 258 2.32 19.58 12.20
CA ALA A 258 3.25 20.61 12.63
C ALA A 258 4.68 20.07 12.78
N GLU A 259 4.85 18.88 13.38
CA GLU A 259 6.18 18.26 13.49
C GLU A 259 6.76 17.88 12.12
N MET A 260 5.93 17.42 11.18
CA MET A 260 6.36 17.24 9.79
C MET A 260 6.89 18.55 9.18
N ASP A 261 6.27 19.69 9.44
CA ASP A 261 6.77 20.99 8.94
C ASP A 261 8.13 21.34 9.53
N GLU A 262 8.31 21.18 10.84
CA GLU A 262 9.57 21.40 11.54
C GLU A 262 10.67 20.42 11.07
N ALA A 263 10.30 19.19 10.73
CA ALA A 263 11.19 18.22 10.11
C ALA A 263 11.53 18.56 8.64
N GLY A 264 10.89 19.58 8.06
CA GLY A 264 11.11 20.04 6.70
C GLY A 264 10.35 19.23 5.63
N TRP A 265 9.22 18.62 6.00
CA TRP A 265 8.33 17.86 5.12
C TRP A 265 7.11 18.69 4.68
N ALA A 266 7.24 20.02 4.64
CA ALA A 266 6.14 20.94 4.33
C ALA A 266 5.41 20.63 3.00
N ALA A 267 6.13 20.15 1.98
CA ALA A 267 5.56 19.81 0.67
C ALA A 267 4.88 18.42 0.62
N LYS A 268 5.05 17.58 1.64
CA LYS A 268 4.57 16.20 1.66
C LYS A 268 3.30 16.07 2.50
N PRO A 269 2.27 15.35 2.03
CA PRO A 269 1.04 15.14 2.78
C PRO A 269 1.22 14.17 3.96
N ALA A 270 0.36 14.34 4.97
CA ALA A 270 0.09 13.31 5.97
C ALA A 270 -1.05 12.39 5.50
N PHE A 271 -0.85 11.08 5.55
CA PHE A 271 -1.80 10.05 5.17
C PHE A 271 -2.63 9.70 6.40
N VAL A 272 -3.78 10.34 6.59
CA VAL A 272 -4.53 10.26 7.85
C VAL A 272 -5.60 9.20 7.77
N GLU A 273 -5.53 8.24 8.69
CA GLU A 273 -6.51 7.18 8.82
C GLU A 273 -7.72 7.61 9.68
N PRO A 274 -8.96 7.21 9.34
CA PRO A 274 -10.09 7.29 10.25
C PRO A 274 -10.01 6.19 11.32
N LEU A 275 -10.99 6.16 12.23
CA LEU A 275 -11.21 5.01 13.11
C LEU A 275 -11.20 3.70 12.30
N VAL A 276 -10.35 2.73 12.66
CA VAL A 276 -10.19 1.44 11.95
C VAL A 276 -11.51 0.67 11.73
N PHE A 277 -12.51 0.88 12.58
CA PHE A 277 -13.82 0.21 12.50
C PHE A 277 -14.83 0.89 11.55
N TRP A 278 -14.48 2.00 10.89
CA TRP A 278 -15.44 2.84 10.17
C TRP A 278 -16.09 2.21 8.93
N ASN A 279 -15.38 1.31 8.25
CA ASN A 279 -15.81 0.69 6.98
C ASN A 279 -15.78 -0.84 7.02
N GLN A 280 -15.81 -1.42 8.22
CA GLN A 280 -15.87 -2.86 8.41
C GLN A 280 -17.18 -3.42 7.85
N ASN A 281 -17.10 -4.55 7.16
CA ASN A 281 -18.28 -5.16 6.53
C ASN A 281 -19.03 -6.16 7.44
N VAL A 282 -18.62 -6.26 8.70
CA VAL A 282 -19.29 -7.05 9.74
C VAL A 282 -19.96 -6.08 10.73
N ASP A 283 -21.29 -5.99 10.66
CA ASP A 283 -22.08 -4.91 11.28
C ASP A 283 -21.86 -4.75 12.79
N PHE A 284 -21.63 -5.83 13.53
CA PHE A 284 -21.40 -5.77 14.98
C PHE A 284 -19.96 -5.39 15.39
N PHE A 285 -19.03 -5.36 14.43
CA PHE A 285 -17.69 -4.79 14.62
C PHE A 285 -17.58 -3.36 14.11
N ALA A 286 -18.41 -2.97 13.14
CA ALA A 286 -18.40 -1.64 12.54
C ALA A 286 -18.82 -0.55 13.54
N GLU A 287 -18.22 0.64 13.40
CA GLU A 287 -18.59 1.84 14.16
C GLU A 287 -18.74 3.03 13.22
N PRO A 288 -19.64 4.00 13.49
CA PRO A 288 -19.68 5.23 12.70
C PRO A 288 -18.32 5.95 12.75
N GLY A 289 -17.78 6.38 11.63
CA GLY A 289 -16.48 7.04 11.58
C GLY A 289 -16.22 7.67 10.23
N GLY A 290 -14.97 7.62 9.77
CA GLY A 290 -14.57 8.13 8.46
C GLY A 290 -14.28 9.63 8.48
N LEU A 291 -13.93 10.19 9.65
CA LEU A 291 -13.70 11.62 9.86
C LEU A 291 -14.92 12.48 9.49
N ALA A 292 -16.13 11.95 9.73
CA ALA A 292 -17.37 12.55 9.23
C ALA A 292 -17.70 13.92 9.85
N LEU A 293 -17.26 14.17 11.09
CA LEU A 293 -17.43 15.43 11.82
C LEU A 293 -16.20 16.35 11.73
N VAL A 294 -15.17 15.96 10.97
CA VAL A 294 -13.96 16.73 10.77
C VAL A 294 -14.14 17.70 9.59
N PRO A 295 -13.62 18.94 9.68
CA PRO A 295 -13.60 19.88 8.56
C PRO A 295 -12.85 19.32 7.33
N THR A 296 -12.96 20.00 6.19
CA THR A 296 -12.17 19.64 5.00
C THR A 296 -10.68 19.70 5.31
N LEU A 297 -9.95 18.65 4.92
CA LEU A 297 -8.52 18.52 5.16
C LEU A 297 -7.67 19.32 4.16
N GLY A 298 -8.12 19.40 2.91
CA GLY A 298 -7.38 20.04 1.82
C GLY A 298 -6.15 19.24 1.36
N GLU A 299 -5.26 19.90 0.61
CA GLU A 299 -4.14 19.26 -0.11
C GLU A 299 -2.94 18.86 0.78
N ARG A 300 -2.95 19.19 2.08
CA ARG A 300 -1.87 18.85 3.02
C ARG A 300 -2.01 17.48 3.65
N PHE A 301 -3.11 16.80 3.38
CA PHE A 301 -3.46 15.49 3.90
C PHE A 301 -3.95 14.59 2.77
N VAL A 302 -3.93 13.29 2.98
CA VAL A 302 -4.56 12.26 2.14
C VAL A 302 -5.50 11.47 3.05
N PHE A 303 -6.72 11.18 2.59
CA PHE A 303 -7.60 10.27 3.32
C PHE A 303 -7.12 8.83 3.12
N ASN A 304 -6.55 8.25 4.16
CA ASN A 304 -5.99 6.90 4.13
C ASN A 304 -7.00 5.91 4.71
N ALA A 305 -7.29 4.81 4.02
CA ALA A 305 -8.27 3.83 4.50
C ALA A 305 -7.74 2.41 4.36
N HIS A 306 -8.15 1.52 5.26
CA HIS A 306 -7.93 0.09 5.11
C HIS A 306 -9.18 -0.59 4.58
N PHE A 307 -9.03 -1.71 3.87
CA PHE A 307 -10.17 -2.52 3.46
C PHE A 307 -9.88 -4.02 3.60
N TYR A 308 -10.56 -4.64 4.56
CA TYR A 308 -10.56 -6.08 4.76
C TYR A 308 -11.99 -6.62 4.68
N ASP A 309 -12.16 -7.73 3.95
CA ASP A 309 -13.43 -8.46 3.98
C ASP A 309 -13.47 -9.36 5.22
N GLY A 310 -13.88 -8.79 6.36
CA GLY A 310 -14.06 -9.51 7.61
C GLY A 310 -15.06 -10.67 7.49
N LYS A 311 -16.09 -10.54 6.65
CA LYS A 311 -17.03 -11.65 6.37
C LYS A 311 -16.32 -12.82 5.66
N ALA A 312 -15.49 -12.56 4.66
CA ALA A 312 -14.71 -13.58 3.96
C ALA A 312 -13.67 -14.23 4.88
N GLN A 313 -12.92 -13.41 5.63
CA GLN A 313 -11.88 -13.85 6.56
C GLN A 313 -12.44 -14.68 7.72
N SER A 314 -13.66 -14.41 8.18
CA SER A 314 -14.31 -15.20 9.25
C SER A 314 -14.54 -16.68 8.86
N GLY A 315 -14.58 -17.00 7.56
CA GLY A 315 -14.95 -18.32 7.06
C GLY A 315 -16.43 -18.67 7.21
N LEU A 316 -17.15 -18.02 8.12
CA LEU A 316 -18.53 -18.34 8.52
C LEU A 316 -19.55 -17.34 7.96
N LEU A 317 -19.22 -16.05 7.91
CA LEU A 317 -20.17 -14.98 7.58
C LEU A 317 -20.33 -14.73 6.08
N MET A 318 -19.41 -15.23 5.25
CA MET A 318 -19.53 -15.22 3.79
C MET A 318 -19.46 -16.65 3.25
N PRO A 319 -20.59 -17.29 2.92
CA PRO A 319 -20.56 -18.55 2.20
C PRO A 319 -20.03 -18.32 0.78
N GLY A 320 -19.17 -19.22 0.30
CA GLY A 320 -18.60 -19.16 -1.05
C GLY A 320 -17.54 -18.09 -1.25
N LYS A 321 -17.42 -17.63 -2.50
CA LYS A 321 -16.36 -16.74 -3.01
C LYS A 321 -16.95 -15.36 -3.35
N ALA A 322 -16.10 -14.32 -3.34
CA ALA A 322 -16.53 -12.98 -3.72
C ALA A 322 -16.97 -12.94 -5.20
N GLY A 323 -18.03 -12.16 -5.48
CA GLY A 323 -18.63 -12.03 -6.81
C GLY A 323 -18.33 -10.70 -7.49
N ASP A 324 -18.83 -10.56 -8.72
CA ASP A 324 -18.76 -9.32 -9.49
C ASP A 324 -19.39 -8.15 -8.73
N GLY A 325 -18.63 -7.08 -8.54
CA GLY A 325 -19.10 -5.85 -7.91
C GLY A 325 -19.15 -5.89 -6.39
N GLN A 326 -18.76 -7.00 -5.76
CA GLN A 326 -18.92 -7.26 -4.32
C GLN A 326 -18.50 -6.08 -3.43
N TYR A 327 -17.38 -5.42 -3.76
CA TYR A 327 -16.82 -4.34 -2.94
C TYR A 327 -16.96 -2.95 -3.57
N THR A 328 -17.61 -2.81 -4.73
CA THR A 328 -17.70 -1.53 -5.45
C THR A 328 -18.35 -0.42 -4.61
N GLN A 329 -19.33 -0.75 -3.76
CA GLN A 329 -19.96 0.22 -2.87
C GLN A 329 -19.03 0.67 -1.72
N ALA A 330 -18.21 -0.22 -1.17
CA ALA A 330 -17.25 0.12 -0.12
C ALA A 330 -16.19 1.10 -0.67
N PHE A 331 -15.63 0.79 -1.84
CA PHE A 331 -14.67 1.67 -2.50
C PHE A 331 -15.31 2.97 -3.04
N ARG A 332 -16.61 2.98 -3.35
CA ARG A 332 -17.33 4.23 -3.61
C ARG A 332 -17.41 5.10 -2.36
N THR A 333 -17.72 4.50 -1.21
CA THR A 333 -17.77 5.21 0.08
C THR A 333 -16.42 5.87 0.42
N ILE A 334 -15.31 5.19 0.14
CA ILE A 334 -13.95 5.76 0.29
C ILE A 334 -13.73 6.98 -0.62
N ARG A 335 -14.13 6.90 -1.91
CA ARG A 335 -14.03 8.03 -2.85
C ARG A 335 -14.89 9.23 -2.42
N ASP A 336 -16.14 8.96 -2.03
CA ASP A 336 -17.09 9.99 -1.61
C ASP A 336 -16.59 10.68 -0.34
N ARG A 337 -16.00 9.93 0.60
CA ARG A 337 -15.44 10.50 1.84
C ARG A 337 -14.23 11.38 1.59
N ALA A 338 -13.30 10.97 0.73
CA ALA A 338 -12.16 11.79 0.35
C ALA A 338 -12.58 13.07 -0.38
N THR A 339 -13.56 12.96 -1.28
CA THR A 339 -14.18 14.11 -1.96
C THR A 339 -14.80 15.07 -0.95
N ALA A 340 -15.57 14.57 0.01
CA ALA A 340 -16.17 15.39 1.07
C ALA A 340 -15.14 16.03 2.01
N LEU A 341 -13.96 15.42 2.17
CA LEU A 341 -12.83 15.99 2.92
C LEU A 341 -11.98 16.95 2.07
N GLY A 342 -12.26 17.11 0.78
CA GLY A 342 -11.51 17.99 -0.11
C GLY A 342 -10.08 17.51 -0.36
N THR A 343 -9.86 16.19 -0.42
CA THR A 343 -8.55 15.58 -0.66
C THR A 343 -8.67 14.33 -1.55
N THR A 344 -7.55 13.67 -1.84
CA THR A 344 -7.48 12.35 -2.49
C THR A 344 -7.53 11.21 -1.47
N SER A 345 -7.74 9.99 -1.94
CA SER A 345 -7.68 8.77 -1.13
C SER A 345 -6.62 7.78 -1.60
N ILE A 346 -6.23 6.94 -0.66
CA ILE A 346 -5.47 5.72 -0.89
C ILE A 346 -6.03 4.63 0.03
N VAL A 347 -5.99 3.39 -0.44
CA VAL A 347 -6.23 2.22 0.39
C VAL A 347 -4.89 1.59 0.74
N SER A 348 -4.27 2.02 1.84
CA SER A 348 -2.91 1.61 2.25
C SER A 348 -2.81 0.14 2.66
N GLU A 349 -3.93 -0.48 2.99
CA GLU A 349 -3.94 -1.87 3.44
C GLU A 349 -5.19 -2.60 2.99
N PHE A 350 -4.98 -3.75 2.34
CA PHE A 350 -6.02 -4.70 1.98
C PHE A 350 -5.39 -6.05 1.70
N GLY A 351 -6.15 -7.14 1.87
CA GLY A 351 -5.64 -8.46 1.56
C GLY A 351 -6.56 -9.57 2.02
N HIS A 352 -6.14 -10.81 1.77
CA HIS A 352 -6.81 -12.01 2.27
C HIS A 352 -5.75 -13.07 2.57
N PRO A 353 -5.96 -13.97 3.55
CA PRO A 353 -4.98 -14.99 3.87
C PRO A 353 -4.60 -15.88 2.67
N VAL A 354 -3.29 -16.10 2.48
CA VAL A 354 -2.71 -16.96 1.43
C VAL A 354 -2.64 -18.43 1.83
N SER A 355 -2.81 -18.73 3.12
CA SER A 355 -2.96 -20.09 3.65
C SER A 355 -4.01 -20.14 4.76
N GLY A 356 -4.33 -21.35 5.22
CA GLY A 356 -5.36 -21.59 6.23
C GLY A 356 -6.77 -21.72 5.64
N ASN A 357 -7.77 -21.77 6.52
CA ASN A 357 -9.13 -22.26 6.22
C ASN A 357 -9.95 -21.38 5.27
N THR A 358 -9.52 -20.15 4.99
CA THR A 358 -10.23 -19.22 4.10
C THR A 358 -9.44 -18.88 2.84
N SER A 359 -8.25 -19.47 2.67
CA SER A 359 -7.35 -19.17 1.54
C SER A 359 -7.93 -19.53 0.17
N ASP A 360 -8.92 -20.41 0.11
CA ASP A 360 -9.64 -20.76 -1.13
C ASP A 360 -10.41 -19.57 -1.74
N LYS A 361 -10.67 -18.53 -0.93
CA LYS A 361 -11.36 -17.30 -1.32
C LYS A 361 -10.40 -16.22 -1.82
N LEU A 362 -9.09 -16.35 -1.57
CA LEU A 362 -8.04 -15.36 -1.88
C LEU A 362 -8.21 -14.73 -3.26
N SER A 363 -8.24 -15.55 -4.32
CA SER A 363 -8.28 -15.06 -5.70
C SER A 363 -9.54 -14.23 -5.99
N SER A 364 -10.68 -14.63 -5.43
CA SER A 364 -11.95 -13.92 -5.59
C SER A 364 -11.98 -12.60 -4.84
N VAL A 365 -11.47 -12.59 -3.61
CA VAL A 365 -11.44 -11.42 -2.73
C VAL A 365 -10.47 -10.38 -3.30
N LEU A 366 -9.25 -10.79 -3.65
CA LEU A 366 -8.27 -9.89 -4.26
C LEU A 366 -8.77 -9.32 -5.60
N LYS A 367 -9.38 -10.16 -6.47
CA LYS A 367 -9.97 -9.65 -7.72
C LYS A 367 -11.07 -8.62 -7.46
N GLY A 368 -11.96 -8.89 -6.50
CA GLY A 368 -13.02 -7.96 -6.09
C GLY A 368 -12.46 -6.64 -5.58
N ILE A 369 -11.37 -6.68 -4.80
CA ILE A 369 -10.71 -5.49 -4.25
C ILE A 369 -10.08 -4.66 -5.38
N TYR A 370 -9.32 -5.29 -6.27
CA TYR A 370 -8.77 -4.58 -7.43
C TYR A 370 -9.87 -3.98 -8.32
N GLN A 371 -11.00 -4.68 -8.51
CA GLN A 371 -12.16 -4.10 -9.21
C GLN A 371 -12.69 -2.84 -8.51
N GLY A 372 -12.80 -2.85 -7.17
CA GLY A 372 -13.21 -1.68 -6.38
C GLY A 372 -12.20 -0.52 -6.44
N LEU A 373 -10.90 -0.84 -6.48
CA LEU A 373 -9.83 0.15 -6.66
C LEU A 373 -9.88 0.77 -8.07
N ASP A 374 -10.19 -0.02 -9.09
CA ASP A 374 -10.18 0.40 -10.50
C ASP A 374 -11.46 1.17 -10.90
N SER A 375 -12.62 0.84 -10.31
CA SER A 375 -13.92 1.27 -10.78
C SER A 375 -14.98 1.41 -9.69
N THR A 376 -16.07 2.13 -9.97
CA THR A 376 -17.25 2.25 -9.11
C THR A 376 -18.44 1.37 -9.54
N ALA A 377 -18.27 0.58 -10.61
CA ALA A 377 -19.31 -0.25 -11.20
C ALA A 377 -18.88 -1.72 -11.29
N PRO A 378 -19.81 -2.68 -11.07
CA PRO A 378 -19.60 -4.09 -11.39
C PRO A 378 -19.24 -4.30 -12.87
N GLY A 379 -18.43 -5.29 -13.17
CA GLY A 379 -17.96 -5.64 -14.52
C GLY A 379 -19.11 -5.93 -15.49
N ALA A 380 -20.17 -6.60 -15.02
CA ALA A 380 -21.33 -6.93 -15.85
C ALA A 380 -22.07 -5.69 -16.37
N ARG A 381 -21.90 -4.53 -15.73
CA ARG A 381 -22.52 -3.26 -16.13
C ARG A 381 -21.53 -2.16 -16.46
N TRP A 382 -20.22 -2.41 -16.31
CA TRP A 382 -19.19 -1.39 -16.48
C TRP A 382 -19.26 -0.73 -17.86
N TRP A 383 -19.38 -1.51 -18.94
CA TRP A 383 -19.47 -0.95 -20.30
C TRP A 383 -20.70 -0.08 -20.56
N SER A 384 -21.75 -0.19 -19.75
CA SER A 384 -23.01 0.55 -19.90
C SER A 384 -23.07 1.84 -19.07
N SER A 385 -22.36 1.89 -17.94
CA SER A 385 -22.20 3.09 -17.11
C SER A 385 -20.79 3.15 -16.53
N PRO A 386 -19.77 3.25 -17.40
CA PRO A 386 -18.38 3.22 -17.01
C PRO A 386 -18.02 4.51 -16.28
N ARG A 387 -17.63 4.39 -15.01
CA ARG A 387 -17.27 5.53 -14.17
C ARG A 387 -16.27 5.13 -13.09
N GLY A 388 -15.37 6.05 -12.79
CA GLY A 388 -14.61 6.04 -11.56
C GLY A 388 -13.18 6.50 -11.75
N SER A 389 -12.72 7.33 -10.81
CA SER A 389 -11.29 7.54 -10.60
C SER A 389 -10.67 6.26 -10.01
N VAL A 390 -9.45 5.98 -10.41
CA VAL A 390 -8.68 4.86 -9.85
C VAL A 390 -8.16 5.29 -8.48
N ILE A 391 -8.40 4.50 -7.44
CA ILE A 391 -7.82 4.73 -6.11
C ILE A 391 -6.47 4.03 -6.04
N SER A 392 -5.46 4.74 -5.55
CA SER A 392 -4.17 4.15 -5.16
C SER A 392 -4.35 3.06 -4.11
N GLY A 393 -3.49 2.05 -4.07
CA GLY A 393 -3.55 1.07 -2.99
C GLY A 393 -2.29 0.25 -2.77
N SER A 394 -2.13 -0.25 -1.55
CA SER A 394 -1.05 -1.14 -1.15
C SER A 394 -1.60 -2.40 -0.48
N GLN A 395 -1.24 -3.56 -1.03
CA GLN A 395 -1.69 -4.85 -0.52
C GLN A 395 -0.89 -5.24 0.74
N TRP A 396 -1.56 -5.82 1.73
CA TRP A 396 -0.93 -6.50 2.86
C TRP A 396 -0.63 -7.95 2.46
N HIS A 397 0.63 -8.39 2.46
CA HIS A 397 1.87 -7.59 2.47
C HIS A 397 2.98 -8.28 1.68
N TRP A 398 4.19 -7.71 1.66
CA TRP A 398 5.34 -8.23 0.92
C TRP A 398 6.50 -8.51 1.87
N ASP A 399 6.58 -9.76 2.34
CA ASP A 399 7.65 -10.25 3.21
C ASP A 399 8.34 -11.47 2.59
N ILE A 400 9.59 -11.30 2.19
CA ILE A 400 10.40 -12.39 1.65
C ILE A 400 10.82 -13.42 2.71
N ASN A 401 10.76 -13.07 4.00
CA ASN A 401 11.02 -13.98 5.12
C ASN A 401 9.82 -14.86 5.48
N TYR A 402 8.71 -14.78 4.75
CA TYR A 402 7.54 -15.63 4.94
C TYR A 402 7.90 -17.12 5.13
N GLY A 403 7.51 -17.69 6.28
CA GLY A 403 7.80 -19.07 6.67
C GLY A 403 9.26 -19.36 7.04
N ARG A 404 10.05 -18.32 7.33
CA ARG A 404 11.49 -18.41 7.65
C ARG A 404 11.92 -17.60 8.87
N HIS A 405 10.97 -16.98 9.56
CA HIS A 405 11.19 -16.23 10.78
C HIS A 405 11.70 -17.11 11.93
N ARG A 406 12.24 -16.47 12.95
CA ARG A 406 12.66 -17.03 14.24
C ARG A 406 12.29 -16.07 15.36
N GLU A 407 11.05 -15.60 15.33
CA GLU A 407 10.56 -14.63 16.29
C GLU A 407 10.23 -15.29 17.63
N LEU A 408 10.67 -14.69 18.73
CA LEU A 408 10.24 -15.09 20.06
C LEU A 408 8.96 -14.33 20.41
N MET A 409 7.80 -14.99 20.31
CA MET A 409 6.56 -14.32 20.65
C MET A 409 6.55 -13.95 22.14
N ASN A 410 6.34 -12.66 22.44
CA ASN A 410 6.36 -12.10 23.79
C ASN A 410 7.63 -12.49 24.58
N ASP A 411 8.79 -12.52 23.91
CA ASP A 411 10.10 -12.90 24.46
C ASP A 411 10.09 -14.30 25.12
N ASN A 412 9.25 -15.21 24.62
CA ASN A 412 9.15 -16.57 25.11
C ASN A 412 10.09 -17.50 24.34
N PRO A 413 11.18 -18.00 24.96
CA PRO A 413 12.12 -18.89 24.28
C PRO A 413 11.51 -20.25 23.92
N ASN A 414 10.36 -20.60 24.49
CA ASN A 414 9.62 -21.82 24.18
C ASN A 414 8.58 -21.63 23.07
N LYS A 415 8.36 -20.38 22.60
CA LYS A 415 7.38 -20.04 21.56
C LYS A 415 8.09 -19.31 20.41
N VAL A 416 8.91 -20.07 19.69
CA VAL A 416 9.61 -19.61 18.48
C VAL A 416 8.66 -19.72 17.29
N MET A 417 8.26 -18.58 16.75
CA MET A 417 7.41 -18.48 15.57
C MET A 417 8.27 -18.58 14.32
N THR A 418 8.00 -19.60 13.51
CA THR A 418 8.74 -19.85 12.25
C THR A 418 7.86 -19.94 11.03
N ASP A 419 6.54 -19.96 11.21
CA ASP A 419 5.55 -20.11 10.14
C ASP A 419 4.88 -18.77 9.82
N GLY A 420 4.35 -18.67 8.61
CA GLY A 420 3.65 -17.49 8.12
C GLY A 420 4.48 -16.21 8.21
N ASP A 421 3.82 -15.14 8.63
CA ASP A 421 4.43 -13.83 8.89
C ASP A 421 5.00 -13.72 10.32
N ALA A 422 4.93 -14.80 11.12
CA ALA A 422 5.30 -14.88 12.53
C ALA A 422 4.55 -13.93 13.50
N MET A 423 3.64 -13.11 12.99
CA MET A 423 2.75 -12.23 13.74
C MET A 423 1.35 -12.85 13.83
N ASN A 424 0.88 -13.19 15.04
CA ASN A 424 -0.52 -13.58 15.31
C ASN A 424 -1.17 -14.59 14.34
N ASP A 425 -0.39 -15.56 13.83
CA ASP A 425 -0.79 -16.55 12.82
C ASP A 425 -1.32 -15.91 11.51
N GLU A 426 -0.81 -14.72 11.17
CA GLU A 426 -1.05 -14.06 9.89
C GLU A 426 -0.30 -14.77 8.76
N HIS A 427 -1.02 -14.95 7.66
CA HIS A 427 -0.50 -15.53 6.44
C HIS A 427 -0.91 -14.68 5.25
N PHE A 428 -0.31 -13.50 5.07
CA PHE A 428 -0.71 -12.55 4.02
C PHE A 428 0.38 -12.27 3.00
N SER A 429 1.63 -12.70 3.23
CA SER A 429 2.72 -12.33 2.33
C SER A 429 2.48 -12.84 0.91
N ALA A 430 2.51 -11.92 -0.07
CA ALA A 430 2.37 -12.19 -1.50
C ALA A 430 3.63 -12.80 -2.14
N VAL A 431 4.72 -12.88 -1.36
CA VAL A 431 6.03 -13.37 -1.80
C VAL A 431 6.63 -14.29 -0.74
N LYS A 432 7.50 -15.19 -1.16
CA LYS A 432 8.40 -15.94 -0.29
C LYS A 432 9.71 -16.22 -0.99
N LEU A 433 10.72 -16.67 -0.26
CA LEU A 433 11.91 -17.25 -0.88
C LEU A 433 11.70 -18.75 -1.14
N ASP A 434 12.07 -19.21 -2.33
CA ASP A 434 12.16 -20.64 -2.64
C ASP A 434 13.38 -21.30 -1.97
N ALA A 435 13.56 -22.60 -2.18
CA ALA A 435 14.68 -23.37 -1.62
C ALA A 435 16.07 -22.87 -2.08
N SER A 436 16.14 -22.15 -3.20
CA SER A 436 17.36 -21.55 -3.74
C SER A 436 17.57 -20.10 -3.27
N GLY A 437 16.63 -19.55 -2.50
CA GLY A 437 16.67 -18.17 -2.03
C GLY A 437 16.18 -17.14 -3.06
N ASN A 438 15.44 -17.57 -4.09
CA ASN A 438 14.83 -16.67 -5.07
C ASN A 438 13.42 -16.25 -4.62
N PRO A 439 13.05 -14.96 -4.74
CA PRO A 439 11.67 -14.53 -4.51
C PRO A 439 10.70 -15.14 -5.52
N VAL A 440 9.64 -15.75 -5.01
CA VAL A 440 8.53 -16.33 -5.79
C VAL A 440 7.19 -15.91 -5.19
N LEU A 441 6.17 -15.74 -6.02
CA LEU A 441 4.84 -15.35 -5.56
C LEU A 441 4.15 -16.50 -4.81
N THR A 442 3.42 -16.16 -3.76
CA THR A 442 2.48 -17.06 -3.05
C THR A 442 1.04 -16.89 -3.56
N VAL A 443 0.81 -15.86 -4.38
CA VAL A 443 -0.46 -15.53 -5.00
C VAL A 443 -0.39 -15.73 -6.53
N GLU A 444 -1.54 -15.82 -7.19
CA GLU A 444 -1.58 -15.91 -8.65
C GLU A 444 -1.01 -14.64 -9.29
N ARG A 445 0.03 -14.79 -10.13
CA ARG A 445 0.70 -13.67 -10.80
C ARG A 445 -0.28 -12.72 -11.50
N ALA A 446 -1.25 -13.27 -12.23
CA ALA A 446 -2.20 -12.46 -13.01
C ALA A 446 -3.12 -11.58 -12.14
N LEU A 447 -3.23 -11.84 -10.83
CA LEU A 447 -3.94 -10.97 -9.89
C LEU A 447 -3.11 -9.77 -9.45
N VAL A 448 -1.78 -9.87 -9.42
CA VAL A 448 -0.88 -8.83 -8.86
C VAL A 448 -0.01 -8.14 -9.92
N ASP A 449 0.31 -8.81 -11.03
CA ASP A 449 0.89 -8.21 -12.22
C ASP A 449 -0.26 -7.85 -13.17
N ARG A 450 -0.72 -6.60 -13.09
CA ARG A 450 -1.96 -6.12 -13.72
C ARG A 450 -1.69 -4.97 -14.68
N VAL A 451 -2.54 -4.75 -15.68
CA VAL A 451 -2.56 -3.43 -16.32
C VAL A 451 -3.15 -2.43 -15.33
N TYR A 452 -2.50 -1.28 -15.14
CA TYR A 452 -3.07 -0.15 -14.40
C TYR A 452 -2.45 1.17 -14.88
N PRO A 453 -3.19 2.30 -14.79
CA PRO A 453 -2.60 3.60 -15.10
C PRO A 453 -1.57 3.98 -14.03
N GLN A 454 -0.32 4.16 -14.42
CA GLN A 454 0.73 4.67 -13.53
C GLN A 454 0.67 6.19 -13.43
N ALA A 455 0.48 6.86 -14.58
CA ALA A 455 0.33 8.31 -14.67
C ALA A 455 -0.57 8.68 -15.86
N VAL A 456 -1.58 9.52 -15.67
CA VAL A 456 -2.55 9.91 -16.71
C VAL A 456 -2.37 11.39 -17.03
N ALA A 457 -2.11 11.71 -18.30
CA ALA A 457 -1.92 13.09 -18.78
C ALA A 457 -3.26 13.82 -18.89
N GLY A 458 -3.86 14.16 -17.75
CA GLY A 458 -5.16 14.79 -17.62
C GLY A 458 -5.94 14.24 -16.43
N THR A 459 -7.19 13.83 -16.68
CA THR A 459 -8.11 13.30 -15.66
C THR A 459 -8.66 11.94 -16.09
N THR A 460 -8.53 10.92 -15.25
CA THR A 460 -9.15 9.61 -15.49
C THR A 460 -10.66 9.68 -15.35
N LEU A 461 -11.41 9.24 -16.36
CA LEU A 461 -12.88 9.20 -16.33
C LEU A 461 -13.41 7.81 -16.01
N ALA A 462 -12.77 6.79 -16.58
CA ALA A 462 -13.07 5.40 -16.31
C ALA A 462 -11.87 4.51 -16.59
N PHE A 463 -11.73 3.48 -15.78
CA PHE A 463 -10.76 2.43 -15.96
C PHE A 463 -11.36 1.07 -15.59
N ALA A 464 -10.93 0.02 -16.28
CA ALA A 464 -11.14 -1.35 -15.88
C ALA A 464 -10.02 -2.23 -16.42
N TYR A 465 -9.63 -3.22 -15.63
CA TYR A 465 -8.78 -4.33 -16.07
C TYR A 465 -9.48 -5.67 -15.75
N GLU A 466 -9.48 -6.57 -16.72
CA GLU A 466 -9.98 -7.93 -16.60
C GLU A 466 -8.79 -8.89 -16.78
N ASP A 467 -8.36 -9.50 -15.68
CA ASP A 467 -7.21 -10.40 -15.61
C ASP A 467 -7.45 -11.75 -16.30
N ARG A 468 -8.71 -12.20 -16.42
CA ARG A 468 -9.09 -13.55 -16.89
C ARG A 468 -8.46 -14.72 -16.10
N ALA A 469 -7.85 -14.45 -14.95
CA ALA A 469 -7.22 -15.44 -14.09
C ALA A 469 -8.27 -16.14 -13.21
N TYR A 470 -9.18 -15.35 -12.65
CA TYR A 470 -10.27 -15.84 -11.80
C TYR A 470 -11.63 -15.35 -12.29
N GLN A 471 -12.46 -16.23 -12.86
CA GLN A 471 -13.77 -15.87 -13.46
C GLN A 471 -13.69 -14.72 -14.48
N THR A 472 -14.75 -14.49 -15.23
CA THR A 472 -14.89 -13.29 -16.08
C THR A 472 -16.06 -12.49 -15.57
N TRP A 473 -15.82 -11.22 -15.25
CA TRP A 473 -16.86 -10.32 -14.76
C TRP A 473 -17.21 -9.26 -15.78
N GLN A 474 -16.24 -8.79 -16.56
CA GLN A 474 -16.50 -7.83 -17.62
C GLN A 474 -17.36 -8.42 -18.75
N GLN A 475 -18.47 -7.75 -19.07
CA GLN A 475 -19.35 -8.11 -20.18
C GLN A 475 -19.26 -7.04 -21.28
N ILE A 476 -18.57 -7.35 -22.37
CA ILE A 476 -18.38 -6.44 -23.50
C ILE A 476 -19.62 -6.50 -24.42
N PRO A 477 -20.40 -5.40 -24.54
CA PRO A 477 -21.60 -5.38 -25.39
C PRO A 477 -21.28 -5.10 -26.87
N LEU A 478 -20.07 -4.61 -27.14
CA LEU A 478 -19.56 -4.25 -28.47
C LEU A 478 -19.07 -5.53 -29.18
N ALA A 479 -19.72 -5.90 -30.28
CA ALA A 479 -19.56 -7.23 -30.87
C ALA A 479 -18.17 -7.46 -31.45
N ASN A 480 -17.62 -6.48 -32.17
CA ASN A 480 -16.28 -6.54 -32.75
C ASN A 480 -15.22 -6.45 -31.65
N VAL A 481 -15.40 -5.59 -30.65
CA VAL A 481 -14.49 -5.53 -29.48
C VAL A 481 -14.48 -6.86 -28.72
N ARG A 482 -15.65 -7.45 -28.45
CA ARG A 482 -15.78 -8.75 -27.79
C ARG A 482 -15.10 -9.85 -28.58
N SER A 483 -15.30 -9.88 -29.91
CA SER A 483 -14.63 -10.85 -30.79
C SER A 483 -13.12 -10.64 -30.83
N LEU A 484 -12.65 -9.40 -30.76
CA LEU A 484 -11.23 -9.06 -30.78
C LEU A 484 -10.55 -9.47 -29.46
N VAL A 485 -11.16 -9.18 -28.32
CA VAL A 485 -10.61 -9.51 -26.99
C VAL A 485 -10.69 -11.02 -26.73
N GLY A 486 -11.80 -11.67 -27.10
CA GLY A 486 -12.01 -13.09 -26.85
C GLY A 486 -11.85 -13.45 -25.37
N SER A 487 -10.95 -14.40 -25.10
CA SER A 487 -10.60 -14.86 -23.74
C SER A 487 -9.33 -14.19 -23.19
N ALA A 488 -8.74 -13.24 -23.90
CA ALA A 488 -7.51 -12.57 -23.45
C ALA A 488 -7.79 -11.61 -22.28
N PRO A 489 -6.80 -11.38 -21.41
CA PRO A 489 -6.84 -10.25 -20.49
C PRO A 489 -6.91 -8.94 -21.28
N PHE A 490 -7.56 -7.94 -20.69
CA PHE A 490 -7.67 -6.64 -21.33
C PHE A 490 -7.87 -5.52 -20.31
N ALA A 491 -7.47 -4.32 -20.70
CA ALA A 491 -7.76 -3.09 -19.99
C ALA A 491 -8.41 -2.06 -20.91
N VAL A 492 -9.27 -1.23 -20.34
CA VAL A 492 -9.83 -0.06 -21.01
C VAL A 492 -9.62 1.15 -20.12
N ILE A 493 -9.12 2.23 -20.70
CA ILE A 493 -9.04 3.55 -20.07
C ILE A 493 -9.71 4.58 -20.95
N VAL A 494 -10.46 5.48 -20.30
CA VAL A 494 -11.00 6.71 -20.88
C VAL A 494 -10.56 7.86 -20.01
N TRP A 495 -9.98 8.90 -20.61
CA TRP A 495 -9.47 10.07 -19.89
C TRP A 495 -9.66 11.34 -20.70
N ASP A 496 -9.83 12.47 -20.02
CA ASP A 496 -9.77 13.78 -20.66
C ASP A 496 -8.31 14.25 -20.61
N SER A 497 -7.65 14.29 -21.77
CA SER A 497 -6.25 14.68 -21.87
C SER A 497 -6.07 16.19 -21.78
N ASN A 498 -5.07 16.62 -21.01
CA ASN A 498 -4.67 18.03 -20.94
C ASN A 498 -3.79 18.49 -22.12
N GLY A 499 -3.41 17.59 -23.04
CA GLY A 499 -2.53 17.90 -24.17
C GLY A 499 -1.07 18.19 -23.80
N GLY A 500 -0.64 17.82 -22.59
CA GLY A 500 0.75 17.97 -22.14
C GLY A 500 1.74 17.08 -22.92
N SER A 501 3.03 17.39 -22.81
CA SER A 501 4.10 16.66 -23.49
C SER A 501 4.43 15.30 -22.86
N ALA A 502 4.16 15.13 -21.56
CA ALA A 502 4.32 13.87 -20.87
C ALA A 502 3.16 12.92 -21.22
N PRO A 503 3.43 11.67 -21.60
CA PRO A 503 2.38 10.74 -22.00
C PRO A 503 1.56 10.25 -20.81
N THR A 504 0.36 9.73 -21.09
CA THR A 504 -0.29 8.77 -20.20
C THR A 504 0.53 7.47 -20.22
N GLU A 505 0.82 6.91 -19.06
CA GLU A 505 1.60 5.68 -18.84
C GLU A 505 0.71 4.63 -18.18
N LEU A 506 0.63 3.45 -18.78
CA LEU A 506 0.06 2.26 -18.15
C LEU A 506 1.17 1.23 -17.89
N HIS A 507 1.15 0.58 -16.73
CA HIS A 507 1.91 -0.66 -16.54
C HIS A 507 1.31 -1.74 -17.43
N LEU A 508 2.15 -2.54 -18.07
CA LEU A 508 1.77 -3.77 -18.74
C LEU A 508 2.19 -4.95 -17.86
N PRO A 509 1.39 -6.00 -17.70
CA PRO A 509 1.89 -7.22 -17.09
C PRO A 509 2.76 -8.03 -18.07
N GLU A 510 3.50 -9.00 -17.55
CA GLU A 510 4.29 -9.96 -18.34
C GLU A 510 3.46 -10.59 -19.46
N SER A 511 2.19 -10.93 -19.16
CA SER A 511 1.24 -11.52 -20.11
C SER A 511 0.81 -10.59 -21.25
N LEU A 512 1.09 -9.29 -21.17
CA LEU A 512 0.70 -8.27 -22.15
C LEU A 512 1.87 -7.36 -22.57
N ARG A 513 3.12 -7.84 -22.51
CA ARG A 513 4.33 -7.10 -22.96
C ARG A 513 4.33 -6.77 -24.45
N SER A 514 3.57 -7.49 -25.26
CA SER A 514 3.37 -7.21 -26.70
C SER A 514 1.87 -7.03 -26.98
N PRO A 515 1.26 -5.93 -26.52
CA PRO A 515 -0.18 -5.75 -26.59
C PRO A 515 -0.63 -5.34 -27.99
N LEU A 516 -1.85 -5.76 -28.34
CA LEU A 516 -2.66 -5.04 -29.32
C LEU A 516 -3.29 -3.83 -28.63
N VAL A 517 -3.08 -2.64 -29.19
CA VAL A 517 -3.60 -1.39 -28.67
C VAL A 517 -4.53 -0.74 -29.69
N ILE A 518 -5.79 -0.55 -29.32
CA ILE A 518 -6.75 0.26 -30.08
C ILE A 518 -6.99 1.54 -29.30
N SER A 519 -6.59 2.68 -29.85
CA SER A 519 -6.62 3.95 -29.12
C SER A 519 -6.89 5.13 -30.05
N SER A 520 -7.49 6.18 -29.50
CA SER A 520 -7.54 7.50 -30.15
C SER A 520 -6.23 8.28 -30.04
N ALA A 521 -5.29 7.83 -29.21
CA ALA A 521 -3.96 8.39 -29.04
C ALA A 521 -2.91 7.48 -29.71
N SER A 522 -1.79 8.07 -30.11
CA SER A 522 -0.64 7.28 -30.57
C SER A 522 -0.04 6.49 -29.40
N SER A 523 0.39 5.26 -29.66
CA SER A 523 0.88 4.34 -28.64
C SER A 523 2.30 3.86 -28.93
N SER A 524 3.08 3.63 -27.87
CA SER A 524 4.39 2.98 -27.95
C SER A 524 4.67 2.19 -26.68
N VAL A 525 5.32 1.04 -26.80
CA VAL A 525 5.72 0.22 -25.65
C VAL A 525 7.20 0.43 -25.34
N GLN A 526 7.53 0.62 -24.06
CA GLN A 526 8.90 0.74 -23.56
C GLN A 526 9.06 -0.16 -22.33
N GLY A 527 9.72 -1.31 -22.50
CA GLY A 527 9.87 -2.30 -21.43
C GLY A 527 8.52 -2.77 -20.92
N ASP A 528 8.20 -2.40 -19.69
CA ASP A 528 6.94 -2.72 -19.03
C ASP A 528 5.86 -1.64 -19.12
N LYS A 529 6.11 -0.56 -19.86
CA LYS A 529 5.19 0.57 -19.96
C LYS A 529 4.54 0.69 -21.33
N LEU A 530 3.25 0.97 -21.35
CA LEU A 530 2.54 1.52 -22.51
C LEU A 530 2.45 3.03 -22.39
N LEU A 531 3.01 3.75 -23.36
CA LEU A 531 2.92 5.21 -23.44
C LEU A 531 1.86 5.60 -24.46
N LEU A 532 0.92 6.47 -24.06
CA LEU A 532 -0.16 7.00 -24.90
C LEU A 532 0.01 8.52 -25.03
N ARG A 533 0.20 8.99 -26.28
CA ARG A 533 0.39 10.40 -26.64
C ARG A 533 -0.74 10.87 -27.52
N GLY A 534 -1.60 11.72 -26.98
CA GLY A 534 -2.76 12.30 -27.65
C GLY A 534 -2.81 13.81 -27.51
N GLY A 535 -3.56 14.47 -28.39
CA GLY A 535 -3.91 15.88 -28.23
C GLY A 535 -4.90 16.09 -27.07
N SER A 536 -5.14 17.35 -26.73
CA SER A 536 -6.13 17.73 -25.71
C SER A 536 -7.53 17.20 -26.03
N GLY A 537 -8.30 16.87 -24.99
CA GLY A 537 -9.67 16.39 -25.11
C GLY A 537 -9.79 14.90 -24.79
N ARG A 538 -11.00 14.35 -24.97
CA ARG A 538 -11.31 12.98 -24.56
C ARG A 538 -10.59 11.95 -25.41
N GLN A 539 -9.91 11.02 -24.74
CA GLN A 539 -9.16 9.93 -25.33
C GLN A 539 -9.61 8.59 -24.74
N PHE A 540 -9.37 7.51 -25.48
CA PHE A 540 -9.56 6.15 -25.00
C PHE A 540 -8.41 5.24 -25.44
N ALA A 541 -8.20 4.14 -24.72
CA ALA A 541 -7.39 3.02 -25.17
C ALA A 541 -7.98 1.69 -24.67
N LEU A 542 -8.07 0.71 -25.56
CA LEU A 542 -8.22 -0.71 -25.27
C LEU A 542 -6.85 -1.38 -25.45
N VAL A 543 -6.41 -2.09 -24.41
CA VAL A 543 -5.17 -2.86 -24.39
C VAL A 543 -5.52 -4.32 -24.20
N THR A 544 -5.11 -5.19 -25.12
CA THR A 544 -5.37 -6.64 -25.01
C THR A 544 -4.26 -7.43 -25.73
N ALA A 545 -4.32 -8.75 -25.70
CA ALA A 545 -3.38 -9.58 -26.44
C ALA A 545 -3.65 -9.52 -27.95
N ALA A 546 -2.65 -9.82 -28.77
CA ALA A 546 -2.83 -9.92 -30.21
C ALA A 546 -3.91 -10.95 -30.57
N SER A 547 -4.77 -10.61 -31.53
CA SER A 547 -5.84 -11.49 -32.00
C SER A 547 -6.08 -11.32 -33.50
N GLY A 548 -6.75 -12.30 -34.12
CA GLY A 548 -7.15 -12.25 -35.53
C GLY A 548 -8.46 -11.49 -35.79
N GLY A 549 -9.02 -10.80 -34.79
CA GLY A 549 -10.26 -10.04 -34.94
C GLY A 549 -10.08 -8.78 -35.79
N ASN A 550 -11.20 -8.22 -36.26
CA ASN A 550 -11.19 -7.02 -37.09
C ASN A 550 -10.93 -5.76 -36.24
N THR A 551 -9.67 -5.30 -36.22
CA THR A 551 -9.21 -4.14 -35.45
C THR A 551 -9.92 -2.85 -35.85
N ALA A 552 -10.12 -2.62 -37.16
CA ALA A 552 -10.79 -1.42 -37.66
C ALA A 552 -12.27 -1.34 -37.23
N ALA A 553 -12.97 -2.48 -37.26
CA ALA A 553 -14.36 -2.54 -36.79
C ALA A 553 -14.47 -2.35 -35.28
N ALA A 554 -13.56 -2.93 -34.50
CA ALA A 554 -13.50 -2.72 -33.06
C ALA A 554 -13.17 -1.26 -32.69
N GLU A 555 -12.26 -0.61 -33.43
CA GLU A 555 -11.96 0.81 -33.26
C GLU A 555 -13.19 1.69 -33.54
N ALA A 556 -13.94 1.40 -34.61
CA ALA A 556 -15.16 2.13 -34.94
C ALA A 556 -16.23 2.00 -33.82
N GLU A 557 -16.43 0.79 -33.28
CA GLU A 557 -17.32 0.56 -32.13
C GLU A 557 -16.87 1.34 -30.89
N LEU A 558 -15.58 1.28 -30.55
CA LEU A 558 -15.05 2.02 -29.40
C LEU A 558 -15.22 3.52 -29.57
N ARG A 559 -14.97 4.06 -30.78
CA ARG A 559 -15.14 5.47 -31.09
C ARG A 559 -16.58 5.95 -30.86
N GLN A 560 -17.55 5.16 -31.30
CA GLN A 560 -18.97 5.46 -31.04
C GLN A 560 -19.30 5.34 -29.54
N TRP A 561 -18.77 4.30 -28.87
CA TRP A 561 -19.03 4.06 -27.46
C TRP A 561 -18.55 5.18 -26.54
N TYR A 562 -17.31 5.67 -26.72
CA TYR A 562 -16.77 6.71 -25.83
C TYR A 562 -17.27 8.12 -26.16
N GLN A 563 -17.65 8.38 -27.42
CA GLN A 563 -18.24 9.67 -27.83
C GLN A 563 -19.63 9.90 -27.22
N GLY A 564 -20.35 8.83 -26.89
CA GLY A 564 -21.68 8.90 -26.26
C GLY A 564 -21.68 9.28 -24.78
N TRP A 565 -20.52 9.59 -24.17
CA TRP A 565 -20.38 9.89 -22.74
C TRP A 565 -20.37 11.38 -22.41
#